data_AF-A0AAV9HK58-F1
#
_entry.id   AF-A0AAV9HK58-F1
#
_cell.length_a   1.000
_cell.length_b   1.000
_cell.length_c   1.000
_cell.angle_alpha   90.00
_cell.angle_beta   90.00
_cell.angle_gamma   90.00
#
_symmetry.space_group_name_H-M   'P 1'
#
loop_
_entity.id
_entity.type
_entity.pdbx_description
1 polymer ?
#
loop_
_entity_poly.entity_id
_entity_poly.type
_entity_poly.pdbx_seq_one_letter_code
_entity_poly.pdbx_strand_id
1 'polypeptide(L)'
;MTSRELATISRSDLDSLVSASATARITEFKQLASYSWCDKPTATISVPGSPPLWSPPPKSSLPLDPDSGTVYIDQNAARCPWSPLEPLFRALFIMNPDLDLSDVDVVTDRNNIRKLLRFVQASSSDPFRIRVEAVAGRGDGRKGTALFTRADPESVETIVGFKGYARNFEKAYTKKRGGIGTTGYHRIVGYNFGGLRCVVRCEADGYVGDESADDGLLSAAVRGLSLGSSSESQETTTATGLTILTSGHKEDVDVSSTIEIKTRAASRTLDMDEAYGQLWVSQTPKLAVGYHRRGVFTDVQVRDVAGDLARWEAVNRRPLEKLAGLLARIIDVAKQTGGSGRAVVEYTGGSSLRIVADDNGQPALPKDLYAKWANEPAQLGETPAQDSGKVKCGNLTTKEEVSKLLIPAGTPFASDMEYAIQKGPRQFFVRLPGNISDYHLVCQQLKSLPVETLDKVLKGWSFTLKEIMADFQKGKEDWDPEERQTIGGFKTVARDAAFRLVYMLLSGQAEAQDKAMAYNAAFFVVSHSRIFGVRTRQMVRAAFDDRFSETPKQRAMMDQWTKAWPIEDVSGENETTDDEPFYSSDDSDYW
;
A
#
# COMPACT_ATOMS: atom_id res chain seq x y z
N MET A 1 -26.33 -1.10 -21.49
CA MET A 1 -26.54 0.32 -21.15
C MET A 1 -25.22 0.85 -20.61
N THR A 2 -24.69 1.93 -21.17
CA THR A 2 -23.47 2.59 -20.68
C THR A 2 -23.80 3.33 -19.39
N SER A 3 -23.11 3.01 -18.28
CA SER A 3 -23.27 3.73 -17.01
C SER A 3 -22.96 5.22 -17.20
N ARG A 4 -23.79 6.08 -16.62
CA ARG A 4 -23.66 7.54 -16.72
C ARG A 4 -22.38 7.99 -16.00
N GLU A 5 -21.45 8.62 -16.71
CA GLU A 5 -20.27 9.23 -16.09
C GLU A 5 -20.68 10.45 -15.26
N LEU A 6 -20.18 10.51 -14.03
CA LEU A 6 -20.42 11.60 -13.07
C LEU A 6 -19.23 12.56 -12.99
N ALA A 7 -18.01 12.02 -13.05
CA ALA A 7 -16.79 12.80 -13.08
C ALA A 7 -15.61 11.97 -13.64
N THR A 8 -14.62 12.67 -14.18
CA THR A 8 -13.28 12.15 -14.41
C THR A 8 -12.31 12.98 -13.57
N ILE A 9 -11.37 12.33 -12.87
CA ILE A 9 -10.38 12.97 -12.02
C ILE A 9 -8.99 12.55 -12.48
N SER A 10 -8.20 13.49 -12.99
CA SER A 10 -6.80 13.29 -13.35
C SER A 10 -5.87 13.56 -12.17
N ARG A 11 -4.68 12.95 -12.17
CA ARG A 11 -3.63 13.23 -11.18
C ARG A 11 -3.20 14.70 -11.15
N SER A 12 -3.31 15.40 -12.27
CA SER A 12 -3.03 16.83 -12.41
C SER A 12 -4.11 17.70 -11.76
N ASP A 13 -5.38 17.29 -11.81
CA ASP A 13 -6.46 18.02 -11.13
C ASP A 13 -6.20 18.09 -9.62
N LEU A 14 -5.61 17.02 -9.06
CA LEU A 14 -5.26 16.94 -7.65
C LEU A 14 -4.14 17.91 -7.22
N ASP A 15 -3.28 18.37 -8.14
CA ASP A 15 -2.26 19.38 -7.80
C ASP A 15 -2.89 20.72 -7.43
N SER A 16 -4.06 21.04 -7.99
CA SER A 16 -4.83 22.25 -7.66
C SER A 16 -5.67 22.12 -6.38
N LEU A 17 -5.94 20.89 -5.94
CA LEU A 17 -6.76 20.57 -4.77
C LEU A 17 -5.97 20.46 -3.47
N VAL A 18 -4.63 20.56 -3.52
CA VAL A 18 -3.77 20.64 -2.34
C VAL A 18 -4.08 21.93 -1.60
N SER A 19 -5.04 21.88 -0.67
CA SER A 19 -5.39 23.02 0.18
C SER A 19 -4.27 23.29 1.18
N ALA A 20 -3.87 24.54 1.31
CA ALA A 20 -2.86 24.99 2.29
C ALA A 20 -3.27 24.81 3.77
N SER A 21 -4.52 24.40 4.06
CA SER A 21 -5.11 24.44 5.41
C SER A 21 -5.37 23.10 6.08
N ALA A 22 -5.37 21.96 5.37
CA ALA A 22 -5.63 20.65 5.95
C ALA A 22 -4.34 19.82 5.96
N THR A 23 -3.85 19.45 7.14
CA THR A 23 -2.68 18.57 7.27
C THR A 23 -3.03 17.16 6.79
N ALA A 24 -2.37 16.68 5.74
CA ALA A 24 -2.51 15.31 5.26
C ALA A 24 -1.72 14.30 6.12
N ARG A 25 -2.03 14.29 7.41
CA ARG A 25 -1.48 13.37 8.41
C ARG A 25 -2.59 12.65 9.13
N ILE A 26 -2.32 11.43 9.58
CA ILE A 26 -3.23 10.71 10.46
C ILE A 26 -3.10 11.28 11.88
N THR A 27 -4.23 11.62 12.48
CA THR A 27 -4.33 12.15 13.86
C THR A 27 -5.53 11.54 14.57
N GLU A 28 -5.61 11.66 15.90
CA GLU A 28 -6.74 11.15 16.70
C GLU A 28 -7.02 9.65 16.50
N PHE A 29 -5.96 8.84 16.30
CA PHE A 29 -6.08 7.41 16.07
C PHE A 29 -6.65 6.66 17.27
N LYS A 30 -7.64 5.79 17.02
CA LYS A 30 -8.25 4.88 18.01
C LYS A 30 -8.63 3.56 17.37
N GLN A 31 -8.47 2.45 18.09
CA GLN A 31 -9.16 1.21 17.75
C GLN A 31 -10.60 1.30 18.25
N LEU A 32 -11.57 1.17 17.35
CA LEU A 32 -13.00 1.24 17.65
C LEU A 32 -13.54 -0.15 17.95
N ALA A 33 -13.28 -1.12 17.09
CA ALA A 33 -13.81 -2.48 17.25
C ALA A 33 -12.91 -3.51 16.57
N SER A 34 -13.20 -4.79 16.77
CA SER A 34 -12.55 -5.89 16.06
C SER A 34 -13.50 -7.07 15.89
N TYR A 35 -13.22 -7.92 14.90
CA TYR A 35 -13.88 -9.19 14.74
C TYR A 35 -12.96 -10.20 14.07
N SER A 36 -13.18 -11.50 14.33
CA SER A 36 -12.53 -12.57 13.57
C SER A 36 -13.56 -13.42 12.85
N TRP A 37 -13.29 -13.78 11.60
CA TRP A 37 -14.05 -14.82 10.91
C TRP A 37 -13.77 -16.18 11.54
N CYS A 38 -14.82 -16.95 11.82
CA CYS A 38 -14.71 -18.31 12.31
C CYS A 38 -14.62 -19.30 11.15
N ASP A 39 -13.85 -20.37 11.35
CA ASP A 39 -13.72 -21.47 10.40
C ASP A 39 -14.97 -22.38 10.45
N LYS A 40 -16.08 -21.85 9.94
CA LYS A 40 -17.39 -22.51 9.89
C LYS A 40 -17.98 -22.39 8.48
N PRO A 41 -18.79 -23.38 8.03
CA PRO A 41 -19.51 -23.28 6.74
C PRO A 41 -20.50 -22.13 6.70
N THR A 42 -21.10 -21.78 7.84
CA THR A 42 -21.95 -20.61 7.99
C THR A 42 -21.10 -19.37 8.18
N ALA A 43 -21.51 -18.24 7.58
CA ALA A 43 -20.89 -16.96 7.83
C ALA A 43 -20.98 -16.64 9.34
N THR A 44 -19.86 -16.71 10.04
CA THR A 44 -19.80 -16.54 11.49
C THR A 44 -18.62 -15.69 11.88
N ILE A 45 -18.85 -14.64 12.65
CA ILE A 45 -17.81 -13.81 13.25
C ILE A 45 -17.83 -13.92 14.78
N SER A 46 -16.67 -13.74 15.38
CA SER A 46 -16.52 -13.50 16.82
C SER A 46 -16.26 -12.02 17.07
N VAL A 47 -16.93 -11.46 18.08
CA VAL A 47 -16.83 -10.04 18.47
C VAL A 47 -16.66 -9.95 20.00
N PRO A 48 -15.60 -9.30 20.52
CA PRO A 48 -14.42 -8.85 19.79
C PRO A 48 -13.70 -10.02 19.12
N GLY A 49 -12.92 -9.71 18.08
CA GLY A 49 -12.06 -10.70 17.42
C GLY A 49 -10.84 -11.04 18.26
N SER A 50 -10.24 -12.19 17.99
CA SER A 50 -8.96 -12.60 18.57
C SER A 50 -7.90 -12.73 17.47
N PRO A 51 -6.86 -11.86 17.46
CA PRO A 51 -5.71 -12.03 16.56
C PRO A 51 -4.85 -13.21 17.01
N PRO A 52 -4.15 -13.88 16.09
CA PRO A 52 -3.21 -14.93 16.46
C PRO A 52 -1.94 -14.34 17.09
N LEU A 53 -1.36 -15.06 18.06
CA LEU A 53 -0.13 -14.70 18.74
C LEU A 53 1.07 -15.04 17.84
N TRP A 54 2.00 -14.10 17.66
CA TRP A 54 3.30 -14.37 17.04
C TRP A 54 4.09 -15.37 17.88
N SER A 55 4.38 -16.53 17.30
CA SER A 55 4.92 -17.71 17.98
C SER A 55 5.88 -18.45 17.03
N PRO A 56 7.05 -17.87 16.72
CA PRO A 56 8.00 -18.47 15.79
C PRO A 56 8.54 -19.80 16.33
N PRO A 57 8.66 -20.85 15.50
CA PRO A 57 9.16 -22.14 15.96
C PRO A 57 10.64 -22.06 16.39
N PRO A 58 11.08 -22.80 17.43
CA PRO A 58 12.46 -22.73 17.96
C PRO A 58 13.56 -23.10 16.96
N LYS A 59 13.23 -23.86 15.89
CA LYS A 59 14.14 -24.25 14.81
C LYS A 59 13.38 -24.26 13.47
N SER A 60 13.55 -23.25 12.65
CA SER A 60 12.93 -23.15 11.32
C SER A 60 13.77 -23.77 10.18
N SER A 61 14.35 -24.95 10.41
CA SER A 61 15.20 -25.60 9.40
C SER A 61 14.43 -26.50 8.42
N LEU A 62 13.16 -26.79 8.68
CA LEU A 62 12.33 -27.56 7.77
C LEU A 62 11.69 -26.64 6.73
N PRO A 63 11.72 -27.01 5.43
CA PRO A 63 11.02 -26.25 4.41
C PRO A 63 9.52 -26.31 4.65
N LEU A 64 8.86 -25.16 4.58
CA LEU A 64 7.41 -25.09 4.51
C LEU A 64 6.93 -25.53 3.12
N ASP A 65 5.77 -26.17 3.06
CA ASP A 65 5.11 -26.46 1.79
C ASP A 65 4.66 -25.14 1.13
N PRO A 66 4.70 -25.05 -0.21
CA PRO A 66 4.09 -23.93 -0.92
C PRO A 66 2.61 -23.76 -0.60
N ASP A 67 2.14 -22.54 -0.66
CA ASP A 67 0.73 -22.20 -0.52
C ASP A 67 -0.08 -22.89 -1.62
N SER A 68 -1.23 -23.43 -1.22
CA SER A 68 -2.13 -24.16 -2.11
C SER A 68 -3.59 -24.00 -1.68
N GLY A 69 -4.48 -24.48 -2.56
CA GLY A 69 -5.92 -24.49 -2.34
C GLY A 69 -6.60 -23.16 -2.67
N THR A 70 -7.85 -23.04 -2.23
CA THR A 70 -8.64 -21.81 -2.39
C THR A 70 -8.27 -20.79 -1.31
N VAL A 71 -8.06 -19.55 -1.73
CA VAL A 71 -7.74 -18.42 -0.85
C VAL A 71 -8.70 -17.27 -1.12
N TYR A 72 -8.86 -16.40 -0.12
CA TYR A 72 -9.73 -15.24 -0.22
C TYR A 72 -8.97 -14.06 -0.81
N ILE A 73 -9.55 -13.43 -1.82
CA ILE A 73 -9.18 -12.09 -2.31
C ILE A 73 -9.79 -11.04 -1.38
N ASP A 74 -11.08 -11.25 -1.07
CA ASP A 74 -11.85 -10.47 -0.10
C ASP A 74 -12.72 -11.45 0.72
N GLN A 75 -12.23 -11.82 1.91
CA GLN A 75 -12.92 -12.75 2.79
C GLN A 75 -14.32 -12.24 3.20
N ASN A 76 -14.49 -10.91 3.30
CA ASN A 76 -15.75 -10.31 3.68
C ASN A 76 -16.76 -10.36 2.54
N ALA A 77 -16.35 -10.09 1.31
CA ALA A 77 -17.21 -10.26 0.14
C ALA A 77 -17.50 -11.74 -0.16
N ALA A 78 -16.55 -12.64 0.06
CA ALA A 78 -16.78 -14.08 -0.15
C ALA A 78 -17.82 -14.65 0.82
N ARG A 79 -17.81 -14.19 2.09
CA ARG A 79 -18.71 -14.69 3.14
C ARG A 79 -20.00 -13.88 3.29
N CYS A 80 -19.99 -12.60 2.93
CA CYS A 80 -21.15 -11.70 2.93
C CYS A 80 -21.28 -10.96 1.59
N PRO A 81 -21.57 -11.66 0.46
CA PRO A 81 -21.51 -11.09 -0.88
C PRO A 81 -22.48 -9.93 -1.14
N TRP A 82 -23.59 -9.91 -0.41
CA TRP A 82 -24.61 -8.85 -0.54
C TRP A 82 -24.35 -7.63 0.34
N SER A 83 -23.52 -7.77 1.38
CA SER A 83 -23.19 -6.67 2.30
C SER A 83 -21.81 -6.90 2.93
N PRO A 84 -20.71 -6.72 2.19
CA PRO A 84 -19.35 -6.98 2.69
C PRO A 84 -18.95 -6.09 3.89
N LEU A 85 -19.63 -4.97 4.09
CA LEU A 85 -19.43 -4.07 5.23
C LEU A 85 -20.27 -4.47 6.46
N GLU A 86 -21.22 -5.40 6.37
CA GLU A 86 -22.05 -5.78 7.52
C GLU A 86 -21.23 -6.21 8.75
N PRO A 87 -20.23 -7.11 8.65
CA PRO A 87 -19.42 -7.51 9.81
C PRO A 87 -18.76 -6.33 10.53
N LEU A 88 -18.30 -5.33 9.77
CA LEU A 88 -17.68 -4.11 10.29
C LEU A 88 -18.67 -3.37 11.20
N PHE A 89 -19.87 -3.06 10.70
CA PHE A 89 -20.88 -2.32 11.45
C PHE A 89 -21.44 -3.10 12.64
N ARG A 90 -21.65 -4.41 12.48
CA ARG A 90 -22.09 -5.27 13.59
C ARG A 90 -21.08 -5.23 14.74
N ALA A 91 -19.80 -5.37 14.44
CA ALA A 91 -18.74 -5.28 15.45
C ALA A 91 -18.68 -3.88 16.09
N LEU A 92 -18.77 -2.82 15.29
CA LEU A 92 -18.80 -1.43 15.80
C LEU A 92 -19.90 -1.22 16.82
N PHE A 93 -21.16 -1.59 16.51
CA PHE A 93 -22.29 -1.33 17.39
C PHE A 93 -22.33 -2.22 18.62
N ILE A 94 -21.74 -3.41 18.56
CA ILE A 94 -21.60 -4.29 19.74
C ILE A 94 -20.58 -3.70 20.71
N MET A 95 -19.44 -3.23 20.20
CA MET A 95 -18.34 -2.73 21.03
C MET A 95 -18.50 -1.25 21.42
N ASN A 96 -19.22 -0.47 20.61
CA ASN A 96 -19.48 0.96 20.80
C ASN A 96 -20.97 1.25 20.52
N PRO A 97 -21.87 0.85 21.44
CA PRO A 97 -23.31 1.03 21.24
C PRO A 97 -23.73 2.50 21.11
N ASP A 98 -22.95 3.42 21.68
CA ASP A 98 -23.21 4.86 21.69
C ASP A 98 -22.50 5.62 20.55
N LEU A 99 -21.85 4.92 19.61
CA LEU A 99 -21.14 5.56 18.50
C LEU A 99 -22.11 6.32 17.59
N ASP A 100 -21.92 7.64 17.47
CA ASP A 100 -22.66 8.47 16.52
C ASP A 100 -21.97 8.43 15.14
N LEU A 101 -22.61 7.75 14.20
CA LEU A 101 -22.12 7.68 12.81
C LEU A 101 -22.39 8.93 11.99
N SER A 102 -23.26 9.84 12.46
CA SER A 102 -23.44 11.14 11.80
C SER A 102 -22.17 12.00 11.88
N ASP A 103 -21.25 11.60 12.74
CA ASP A 103 -19.93 12.17 12.91
C ASP A 103 -18.83 11.45 12.11
N VAL A 104 -19.17 10.57 11.18
CA VAL A 104 -18.20 9.89 10.31
C VAL A 104 -18.36 10.37 8.87
N ASP A 105 -17.25 10.83 8.26
CA ASP A 105 -17.26 11.29 6.87
C ASP A 105 -17.12 10.11 5.90
N VAL A 106 -16.28 9.13 6.22
CA VAL A 106 -16.02 7.96 5.37
C VAL A 106 -15.82 6.68 6.18
N VAL A 107 -16.46 5.59 5.74
CA VAL A 107 -16.20 4.23 6.18
C VAL A 107 -15.63 3.45 5.01
N THR A 108 -14.48 2.79 5.19
CA THR A 108 -13.78 2.12 4.08
C THR A 108 -12.92 0.95 4.56
N ASP A 109 -12.34 0.23 3.61
CA ASP A 109 -11.29 -0.76 3.81
C ASP A 109 -9.91 -0.15 3.57
N ARG A 110 -8.91 -0.65 4.31
CA ARG A 110 -7.48 -0.36 4.08
C ARG A 110 -7.10 -0.53 2.61
N ASN A 111 -7.60 -1.59 1.97
CA ASN A 111 -7.34 -1.90 0.56
C ASN A 111 -7.81 -0.79 -0.41
N ASN A 112 -8.97 -0.18 -0.16
CA ASN A 112 -9.47 0.91 -1.00
C ASN A 112 -8.57 2.14 -0.91
N ILE A 113 -8.12 2.50 0.31
CA ILE A 113 -7.16 3.60 0.49
C ILE A 113 -5.84 3.27 -0.19
N ARG A 114 -5.35 2.03 -0.08
CA ARG A 114 -4.11 1.57 -0.74
C ARG A 114 -4.18 1.69 -2.27
N LYS A 115 -5.28 1.27 -2.89
CA LYS A 115 -5.54 1.45 -4.34
C LYS A 115 -5.53 2.92 -4.76
N LEU A 116 -6.20 3.79 -4.00
CA LEU A 116 -6.21 5.23 -4.25
C LEU A 116 -4.84 5.89 -4.02
N LEU A 117 -4.09 5.42 -3.02
CA LEU A 117 -2.73 5.88 -2.74
C LEU A 117 -1.78 5.54 -3.91
N ARG A 118 -1.84 4.31 -4.41
CA ARG A 118 -1.08 3.88 -5.60
C ARG A 118 -1.42 4.71 -6.84
N PHE A 119 -2.70 5.02 -7.04
CA PHE A 119 -3.13 5.90 -8.12
C PHE A 119 -2.46 7.28 -8.01
N VAL A 120 -2.49 7.94 -6.85
CA VAL A 120 -1.89 9.29 -6.69
C VAL A 120 -0.36 9.27 -6.72
N GLN A 121 0.26 8.16 -6.33
CA GLN A 121 1.71 7.95 -6.41
C GLN A 121 2.19 7.56 -7.81
N ALA A 122 1.29 7.19 -8.72
CA ALA A 122 1.61 6.62 -10.01
C ALA A 122 2.47 5.35 -9.93
N SER A 123 2.31 4.58 -8.85
CA SER A 123 3.12 3.38 -8.56
C SER A 123 2.51 2.08 -9.08
N SER A 124 1.29 2.11 -9.63
CA SER A 124 0.68 0.95 -10.29
C SER A 124 -0.30 1.42 -11.37
N SER A 125 -0.40 0.64 -12.44
CA SER A 125 -1.39 0.78 -13.50
C SER A 125 -2.51 -0.26 -13.41
N ASP A 126 -2.54 -1.05 -12.33
CA ASP A 126 -3.50 -2.13 -12.17
C ASP A 126 -4.92 -1.56 -12.10
N PRO A 127 -5.86 -2.11 -12.88
CA PRO A 127 -7.22 -1.64 -12.84
C PRO A 127 -7.86 -1.95 -11.49
N PHE A 128 -8.69 -1.04 -10.99
CA PHE A 128 -9.47 -1.30 -9.78
C PHE A 128 -10.84 -0.64 -9.85
N ARG A 129 -11.75 -1.18 -9.04
CA ARG A 129 -13.08 -0.62 -8.82
C ARG A 129 -13.37 -0.50 -7.33
N ILE A 130 -14.04 0.58 -6.95
CA ILE A 130 -14.51 0.82 -5.58
C ILE A 130 -15.96 1.30 -5.68
N ARG A 131 -16.90 0.62 -5.03
CA ARG A 131 -18.27 1.11 -4.90
C ARG A 131 -18.32 2.14 -3.80
N VAL A 132 -19.04 3.23 -4.04
CA VAL A 132 -19.23 4.32 -3.09
C VAL A 132 -20.72 4.57 -2.94
N GLU A 133 -21.20 4.58 -1.71
CA GLU A 133 -22.58 4.95 -1.37
C GLU A 133 -22.59 6.12 -0.39
N ALA A 134 -23.24 7.21 -0.76
CA ALA A 134 -23.46 8.35 0.12
C ALA A 134 -24.74 8.14 0.94
N VAL A 135 -24.58 7.95 2.26
CA VAL A 135 -25.66 7.90 3.23
C VAL A 135 -25.94 9.31 3.72
N ALA A 136 -27.16 9.81 3.53
CA ALA A 136 -27.54 11.14 3.97
C ALA A 136 -27.42 11.27 5.51
N GLY A 137 -26.88 12.41 5.97
CA GLY A 137 -26.90 12.77 7.38
C GLY A 137 -28.32 13.16 7.82
N ARG A 138 -28.51 13.41 9.12
CA ARG A 138 -29.77 13.98 9.60
C ARG A 138 -30.05 15.31 8.86
N GLY A 139 -31.32 15.64 8.65
CA GLY A 139 -31.75 16.86 7.95
C GLY A 139 -31.39 18.20 8.64
N ASP A 140 -30.38 18.22 9.52
CA ASP A 140 -29.89 19.36 10.28
C ASP A 140 -28.69 20.06 9.61
N GLY A 141 -28.36 19.71 8.37
CA GLY A 141 -27.24 20.29 7.62
C GLY A 141 -25.89 19.58 7.83
N ARG A 142 -25.85 18.45 8.56
CA ARG A 142 -24.65 17.62 8.67
C ARG A 142 -24.29 16.95 7.34
N LYS A 143 -22.99 16.87 7.06
CA LYS A 143 -22.44 16.14 5.91
C LYS A 143 -22.72 14.63 6.12
N GLY A 144 -23.36 13.98 5.16
CA GLY A 144 -23.60 12.53 5.21
C GLY A 144 -22.31 11.69 5.19
N THR A 145 -22.42 10.40 5.48
CA THR A 145 -21.29 9.45 5.49
C THR A 145 -21.15 8.79 4.12
N ALA A 146 -19.92 8.63 3.61
CA ALA A 146 -19.66 7.83 2.42
C ALA A 146 -19.16 6.44 2.79
N LEU A 147 -19.77 5.39 2.22
CA LEU A 147 -19.40 4.00 2.41
C LEU A 147 -18.64 3.50 1.18
N PHE A 148 -17.36 3.16 1.35
CA PHE A 148 -16.50 2.65 0.29
C PHE A 148 -16.38 1.14 0.45
N THR A 149 -16.89 0.40 -0.54
CA THR A 149 -16.85 -1.07 -0.56
C THR A 149 -15.92 -1.55 -1.67
N ARG A 150 -15.08 -2.54 -1.36
CA ARG A 150 -14.28 -3.24 -2.38
C ARG A 150 -15.19 -3.77 -3.49
N ALA A 151 -14.75 -3.66 -4.74
CA ALA A 151 -15.48 -4.16 -5.91
C ALA A 151 -14.55 -4.99 -6.79
N ASP A 152 -13.81 -5.91 -6.15
CA ASP A 152 -12.94 -6.86 -6.82
C ASP A 152 -13.79 -7.78 -7.73
N PRO A 153 -13.29 -8.18 -8.92
CA PRO A 153 -14.04 -9.03 -9.84
C PRO A 153 -14.38 -10.40 -9.24
N GLU A 154 -13.44 -10.92 -8.45
CA GLU A 154 -13.53 -12.19 -7.74
C GLU A 154 -13.29 -11.95 -6.25
N SER A 155 -13.89 -12.79 -5.41
CA SER A 155 -13.70 -12.75 -3.94
C SER A 155 -12.84 -13.90 -3.42
N VAL A 156 -12.60 -14.90 -4.26
CA VAL A 156 -11.77 -16.07 -4.01
C VAL A 156 -10.95 -16.39 -5.25
N GLU A 157 -9.81 -17.01 -5.05
CA GLU A 157 -9.00 -17.58 -6.12
C GLU A 157 -8.53 -18.97 -5.72
N THR A 158 -8.19 -19.78 -6.71
CA THR A 158 -7.55 -21.08 -6.48
C THR A 158 -6.09 -20.99 -6.89
N ILE A 159 -5.20 -21.30 -5.97
CA ILE A 159 -3.77 -21.32 -6.25
C ILE A 159 -3.49 -22.49 -7.21
N VAL A 160 -3.07 -22.15 -8.43
CA VAL A 160 -2.62 -23.10 -9.44
C VAL A 160 -1.11 -22.94 -9.62
N GLY A 161 -0.35 -24.01 -9.39
CA GLY A 161 1.10 -23.97 -9.44
C GLY A 161 1.73 -23.36 -8.19
N PHE A 162 2.97 -22.89 -8.31
CA PHE A 162 3.70 -22.26 -7.21
C PHE A 162 3.30 -20.79 -7.10
N LYS A 163 2.83 -20.38 -5.92
CA LYS A 163 2.52 -18.97 -5.64
C LYS A 163 3.45 -18.38 -4.60
N GLY A 164 3.65 -19.04 -3.48
CA GLY A 164 4.52 -18.53 -2.42
C GLY A 164 4.46 -19.41 -1.18
N TYR A 165 4.88 -18.87 -0.05
CA TYR A 165 4.86 -19.56 1.25
C TYR A 165 4.19 -18.72 2.35
N ALA A 166 3.60 -17.56 2.02
CA ALA A 166 3.14 -16.57 2.97
C ALA A 166 2.11 -17.14 3.96
N ARG A 167 1.08 -17.85 3.46
CA ARG A 167 0.01 -18.37 4.32
C ARG A 167 0.49 -19.52 5.19
N ASN A 168 1.27 -20.43 4.64
CA ASN A 168 1.84 -21.52 5.41
C ASN A 168 2.89 -21.01 6.41
N PHE A 169 3.60 -19.92 6.10
CA PHE A 169 4.46 -19.20 7.03
C PHE A 169 3.65 -18.59 8.18
N GLU A 170 2.60 -17.83 7.90
CA GLU A 170 1.71 -17.27 8.93
C GLU A 170 1.16 -18.36 9.86
N LYS A 171 0.69 -19.48 9.30
CA LYS A 171 0.20 -20.63 10.09
C LYS A 171 1.29 -21.25 10.97
N ALA A 172 2.53 -21.32 10.47
CA ALA A 172 3.65 -21.93 11.19
C ALA A 172 4.26 -21.00 12.24
N TYR A 173 4.14 -19.69 12.05
CA TYR A 173 4.74 -18.65 12.90
C TYR A 173 3.75 -17.94 13.81
N THR A 174 2.48 -18.31 13.77
CA THR A 174 1.46 -17.78 14.67
C THR A 174 0.63 -18.88 15.33
N LYS A 175 0.09 -18.59 16.51
CA LYS A 175 -0.76 -19.49 17.29
C LYS A 175 -2.10 -18.83 17.57
N LYS A 176 -3.19 -19.43 17.09
CA LYS A 176 -4.56 -18.97 17.38
C LYS A 176 -4.87 -19.14 18.86
N ARG A 177 -5.54 -18.16 19.47
CA ARG A 177 -6.02 -18.19 20.86
C ARG A 177 -7.55 -18.30 20.91
N GLY A 178 -8.06 -18.85 22.01
CA GLY A 178 -9.49 -19.16 22.17
C GLY A 178 -9.88 -20.36 21.32
N GLY A 179 -10.54 -21.37 21.90
CA GLY A 179 -10.83 -22.66 21.25
C GLY A 179 -11.71 -22.62 19.98
N ILE A 180 -12.02 -21.44 19.45
CA ILE A 180 -12.73 -21.23 18.19
C ILE A 180 -11.69 -21.06 17.08
N GLY A 181 -11.69 -21.96 16.09
CA GLY A 181 -10.87 -21.78 14.90
C GLY A 181 -11.27 -20.51 14.15
N THR A 182 -10.32 -19.62 13.90
CA THR A 182 -10.52 -18.37 13.13
C THR A 182 -9.75 -18.38 11.81
N THR A 183 -10.22 -17.64 10.80
CA THR A 183 -9.61 -17.61 9.45
C THR A 183 -9.16 -16.23 8.98
N GLY A 184 -9.38 -15.19 9.79
CA GLY A 184 -8.98 -13.81 9.51
C GLY A 184 -9.38 -12.92 10.67
N TYR A 185 -8.52 -11.98 11.05
CA TYR A 185 -8.77 -11.01 12.12
C TYR A 185 -8.78 -9.60 11.55
N HIS A 186 -9.87 -8.87 11.83
CA HIS A 186 -10.07 -7.52 11.34
C HIS A 186 -10.18 -6.55 12.51
N ARG A 187 -9.40 -5.48 12.46
CA ARG A 187 -9.55 -4.29 13.30
C ARG A 187 -10.34 -3.24 12.56
N ILE A 188 -11.09 -2.45 13.32
CA ILE A 188 -11.81 -1.29 12.84
C ILE A 188 -11.25 -0.11 13.59
N VAL A 189 -10.54 0.76 12.88
CA VAL A 189 -9.85 1.91 13.45
C VAL A 189 -10.54 3.20 13.04
N GLY A 190 -10.49 4.20 13.90
CA GLY A 190 -10.97 5.55 13.66
C GLY A 190 -9.82 6.55 13.72
N TYR A 191 -9.76 7.49 12.78
CA TYR A 191 -8.78 8.58 12.80
C TYR A 191 -9.21 9.75 11.92
N ASN A 192 -8.57 10.90 12.10
CA ASN A 192 -8.70 12.05 11.22
C ASN A 192 -7.60 12.03 10.15
N PHE A 193 -7.96 12.22 8.88
CA PHE A 193 -7.01 12.36 7.78
C PHE A 193 -7.55 13.36 6.74
N GLY A 194 -6.75 14.36 6.37
CA GLY A 194 -7.13 15.29 5.30
C GLY A 194 -8.40 16.11 5.59
N GLY A 195 -8.73 16.31 6.88
CA GLY A 195 -9.97 16.95 7.31
C GLY A 195 -11.21 16.04 7.31
N LEU A 196 -11.04 14.74 7.02
CA LEU A 196 -12.10 13.73 7.06
C LEU A 196 -11.97 12.88 8.33
N ARG A 197 -13.11 12.59 8.96
CA ARG A 197 -13.23 11.56 10.01
C ARG A 197 -13.41 10.20 9.35
N CYS A 198 -12.38 9.37 9.42
CA CYS A 198 -12.30 8.08 8.77
C CYS A 198 -12.56 6.94 9.76
N VAL A 199 -13.36 5.97 9.33
CA VAL A 199 -13.42 4.64 9.94
C VAL A 199 -12.90 3.64 8.92
N VAL A 200 -11.87 2.88 9.28
CA VAL A 200 -11.15 2.01 8.36
C VAL A 200 -11.08 0.59 8.92
N ARG A 201 -11.51 -0.40 8.12
CA ARG A 201 -11.29 -1.81 8.42
C ARG A 201 -9.93 -2.25 7.89
N CYS A 202 -9.17 -2.92 8.74
CA CYS A 202 -7.84 -3.45 8.44
C CYS A 202 -7.77 -4.91 8.86
N GLU A 203 -7.37 -5.81 7.95
CA GLU A 203 -6.85 -7.11 8.37
C GLU A 203 -5.52 -6.91 9.12
N ALA A 204 -5.28 -7.72 10.14
CA ALA A 204 -4.02 -7.77 10.86
C ALA A 204 -3.61 -9.22 11.11
N ASP A 205 -2.35 -9.52 10.83
CA ASP A 205 -1.86 -10.90 10.76
C ASP A 205 -1.57 -11.49 12.15
N GLY A 206 -1.45 -10.64 13.17
CA GLY A 206 -1.30 -11.08 14.55
C GLY A 206 -0.84 -9.98 15.50
N TYR A 207 -0.26 -10.41 16.61
CA TYR A 207 0.39 -9.53 17.58
C TYR A 207 1.57 -10.19 18.28
N VAL A 208 2.50 -9.39 18.80
CA VAL A 208 3.58 -9.86 19.68
C VAL A 208 3.15 -9.74 21.13
N GLY A 209 3.10 -10.85 21.86
CA GLY A 209 2.85 -10.85 23.31
C GLY A 209 3.75 -11.84 24.04
N ASP A 210 3.84 -11.72 25.36
CA ASP A 210 4.60 -12.67 26.16
C ASP A 210 3.89 -14.03 26.20
N GLU A 211 4.65 -15.11 25.96
CA GLU A 211 4.15 -16.49 26.07
C GLU A 211 3.68 -16.84 27.49
N SER A 212 4.14 -16.10 28.51
CA SER A 212 3.69 -16.25 29.91
C SER A 212 2.24 -15.80 30.14
N ALA A 213 1.62 -15.10 29.19
CA ALA A 213 0.18 -14.83 29.21
C ALA A 213 -0.68 -16.07 28.84
N ASP A 214 -0.06 -17.26 28.70
CA ASP A 214 -0.76 -18.57 28.68
C ASP A 214 -1.44 -18.90 30.03
N ASP A 215 -1.23 -18.06 31.05
CA ASP A 215 -2.08 -18.01 32.26
C ASP A 215 -3.56 -17.77 31.91
N GLY A 216 -3.89 -17.32 30.69
CA GLY A 216 -5.25 -17.30 30.16
C GLY A 216 -5.88 -18.69 29.98
N LEU A 217 -5.11 -19.73 29.61
CA LEU A 217 -5.58 -21.11 29.52
C LEU A 217 -5.77 -21.75 30.90
N LEU A 218 -4.85 -21.48 31.84
CA LEU A 218 -5.02 -21.88 33.24
C LEU A 218 -6.17 -21.10 33.90
N SER A 219 -6.32 -19.81 33.61
CA SER A 219 -7.43 -18.98 34.08
C SER A 219 -8.77 -19.39 33.47
N ALA A 220 -8.79 -19.82 32.21
CA ALA A 220 -9.98 -20.38 31.57
C ALA A 220 -10.35 -21.76 32.14
N ALA A 221 -9.35 -22.61 32.41
CA ALA A 221 -9.54 -23.91 33.06
C ALA A 221 -9.98 -23.76 34.53
N VAL A 222 -9.41 -22.80 35.28
CA VAL A 222 -9.78 -22.49 36.67
C VAL A 222 -11.15 -21.80 36.73
N ARG A 223 -11.52 -20.98 35.75
CA ARG A 223 -12.88 -20.43 35.62
C ARG A 223 -13.91 -21.48 35.22
N GLY A 224 -13.55 -22.48 34.42
CA GLY A 224 -14.38 -23.65 34.14
C GLY A 224 -14.68 -24.50 35.39
N LEU A 225 -13.88 -24.37 36.45
CA LEU A 225 -14.09 -25.01 37.75
C LEU A 225 -14.87 -24.11 38.74
N SER A 226 -15.02 -22.81 38.46
CA SER A 226 -15.87 -21.89 39.24
C SER A 226 -17.33 -22.05 38.82
N LEU A 227 -18.02 -22.97 39.48
CA LEU A 227 -19.49 -23.10 39.48
C LEU A 227 -20.14 -21.86 40.12
N GLY A 228 -20.19 -20.74 39.40
CA GLY A 228 -20.76 -19.50 39.93
C GLY A 228 -20.54 -18.22 39.13
N SER A 229 -20.65 -18.26 37.80
CA SER A 229 -21.06 -17.16 36.89
C SER A 229 -20.55 -17.47 35.48
N SER A 230 -21.27 -18.29 34.73
CA SER A 230 -21.01 -18.46 33.29
C SER A 230 -21.35 -17.16 32.58
N SER A 231 -20.35 -16.36 32.18
CA SER A 231 -20.55 -15.44 31.05
C SER A 231 -20.78 -16.30 29.81
N GLU A 232 -22.03 -16.69 29.58
CA GLU A 232 -22.44 -17.38 28.36
C GLU A 232 -22.05 -16.51 27.16
N SER A 233 -21.27 -17.07 26.24
CA SER A 233 -21.10 -16.50 24.92
C SER A 233 -22.49 -16.40 24.27
N GLN A 234 -22.92 -15.19 23.91
CA GLN A 234 -24.21 -15.03 23.24
C GLN A 234 -24.02 -15.23 21.74
N GLU A 235 -24.85 -16.08 21.16
CA GLU A 235 -24.92 -16.29 19.72
C GLU A 235 -26.15 -15.57 19.18
N THR A 236 -25.96 -14.73 18.16
CA THR A 236 -27.06 -14.02 17.49
C THR A 236 -26.88 -14.12 16.00
N THR A 237 -27.94 -14.49 15.27
CA THR A 237 -27.94 -14.53 13.80
C THR A 237 -28.73 -13.35 13.25
N THR A 238 -28.15 -12.63 12.30
CA THR A 238 -28.79 -11.49 11.64
C THR A 238 -29.79 -11.97 10.59
N ALA A 239 -30.65 -11.08 10.11
CA ALA A 239 -31.59 -11.38 9.04
C ALA A 239 -30.92 -11.77 7.71
N THR A 240 -29.64 -11.41 7.52
CA THR A 240 -28.84 -11.78 6.35
C THR A 240 -28.14 -13.14 6.49
N GLY A 241 -28.28 -13.80 7.64
CA GLY A 241 -27.66 -15.10 7.93
C GLY A 241 -26.24 -15.03 8.48
N LEU A 242 -25.74 -13.84 8.85
CA LEU A 242 -24.48 -13.68 9.57
C LEU A 242 -24.68 -14.05 11.05
N THR A 243 -23.97 -15.06 11.53
CA THR A 243 -23.91 -15.41 12.95
C THR A 243 -22.81 -14.62 13.65
N ILE A 244 -23.12 -14.07 14.82
CA ILE A 244 -22.22 -13.29 15.65
C ILE A 244 -22.10 -13.99 17.00
N LEU A 245 -20.87 -14.34 17.36
CA LEU A 245 -20.52 -14.89 18.65
C LEU A 245 -19.94 -13.76 19.50
N THR A 246 -20.69 -13.27 20.48
CA THR A 246 -20.16 -12.29 21.43
C THR A 246 -19.49 -13.02 22.57
N SER A 247 -18.19 -12.76 22.75
CA SER A 247 -17.47 -13.27 23.91
C SER A 247 -17.48 -12.21 25.00
N GLY A 248 -17.75 -12.60 26.26
CA GLY A 248 -17.65 -11.68 27.40
C GLY A 248 -16.21 -11.24 27.71
N HIS A 249 -15.22 -11.74 26.96
CA HIS A 249 -13.81 -11.42 27.13
C HIS A 249 -13.42 -10.24 26.26
N LYS A 250 -13.21 -9.09 26.91
CA LYS A 250 -12.44 -7.97 26.35
C LYS A 250 -10.95 -8.30 26.42
N GLU A 251 -10.47 -9.22 25.59
CA GLU A 251 -9.03 -9.28 25.35
C GLU A 251 -8.69 -8.18 24.33
N ASP A 252 -8.63 -6.94 24.83
CA ASP A 252 -8.17 -5.80 24.04
C ASP A 252 -6.66 -5.99 23.79
N VAL A 253 -6.33 -6.58 22.64
CA VAL A 253 -4.95 -6.62 22.15
C VAL A 253 -4.48 -5.19 21.93
N ASP A 254 -3.44 -4.79 22.64
CA ASP A 254 -2.85 -3.46 22.51
C ASP A 254 -2.39 -3.24 21.06
N VAL A 255 -2.85 -2.15 20.43
CA VAL A 255 -2.46 -1.78 19.07
C VAL A 255 -0.94 -1.71 18.92
N SER A 256 -0.22 -1.28 19.97
CA SER A 256 1.25 -1.23 19.97
C SER A 256 1.90 -2.59 19.72
N SER A 257 1.17 -3.68 19.97
CA SER A 257 1.63 -5.05 19.82
C SER A 257 1.31 -5.68 18.46
N THR A 258 0.40 -5.08 17.68
CA THR A 258 -0.07 -5.64 16.40
C THR A 258 1.04 -5.71 15.36
N ILE A 259 1.06 -6.79 14.59
CA ILE A 259 2.04 -7.05 13.54
C ILE A 259 1.38 -7.23 12.18
N GLU A 260 2.11 -6.86 11.15
CA GLU A 260 1.94 -7.37 9.78
C GLU A 260 3.07 -8.37 9.51
N ILE A 261 2.77 -9.44 8.77
CA ILE A 261 3.70 -10.49 8.38
C ILE A 261 3.87 -10.43 6.86
N LYS A 262 5.12 -10.35 6.41
CA LYS A 262 5.48 -10.49 4.98
C LYS A 262 6.51 -11.59 4.82
N THR A 263 6.42 -12.32 3.73
CA THR A 263 7.48 -13.23 3.29
C THR A 263 8.19 -12.69 2.07
N ARG A 264 9.42 -13.16 1.80
CA ARG A 264 10.09 -12.89 0.54
C ARG A 264 11.15 -13.93 0.20
N ALA A 265 11.37 -14.20 -1.08
CA ALA A 265 12.54 -14.96 -1.50
C ALA A 265 13.83 -14.22 -1.07
N ALA A 266 14.80 -14.95 -0.51
CA ALA A 266 16.06 -14.37 -0.03
C ALA A 266 16.93 -13.75 -1.14
N SER A 267 16.63 -14.05 -2.41
CA SER A 267 17.24 -13.42 -3.58
C SER A 267 16.62 -12.05 -3.94
N ARG A 268 15.52 -11.66 -3.28
CA ARG A 268 14.75 -10.45 -3.56
C ARG A 268 14.70 -9.55 -2.33
N THR A 269 14.46 -8.27 -2.57
CA THR A 269 14.18 -7.30 -1.50
C THR A 269 12.67 -7.11 -1.35
N LEU A 270 12.24 -6.80 -0.13
CA LEU A 270 10.85 -6.41 0.13
C LEU A 270 10.68 -4.95 -0.31
N ASP A 271 9.58 -4.65 -0.99
CA ASP A 271 9.23 -3.27 -1.28
C ASP A 271 8.73 -2.59 0.00
N MET A 272 9.64 -1.86 0.65
CA MET A 272 9.34 -1.17 1.90
C MET A 272 8.41 0.03 1.68
N ASP A 273 8.40 0.68 0.52
CA ASP A 273 7.53 1.83 0.25
C ASP A 273 6.07 1.37 0.18
N GLU A 274 5.83 0.24 -0.49
CA GLU A 274 4.52 -0.41 -0.56
C GLU A 274 4.07 -0.94 0.82
N ALA A 275 4.97 -1.64 1.53
CA ALA A 275 4.66 -2.15 2.87
C ALA A 275 4.34 -1.00 3.85
N TYR A 276 5.11 0.09 3.83
CA TYR A 276 4.85 1.24 4.70
C TYR A 276 3.55 1.97 4.35
N GLY A 277 3.16 2.05 3.08
CA GLY A 277 1.86 2.57 2.69
C GLY A 277 0.71 1.79 3.35
N GLN A 278 0.77 0.45 3.33
CA GLN A 278 -0.21 -0.41 3.98
C GLN A 278 -0.24 -0.19 5.51
N LEU A 279 0.92 -0.23 6.15
CA LEU A 279 1.08 -0.11 7.60
C LEU A 279 0.69 1.28 8.12
N TRP A 280 0.95 2.33 7.33
CA TRP A 280 0.53 3.69 7.65
C TRP A 280 -1.00 3.81 7.66
N VAL A 281 -1.72 3.20 6.69
CA VAL A 281 -3.20 3.24 6.71
C VAL A 281 -3.76 2.49 7.93
N SER A 282 -3.19 1.34 8.29
CA SER A 282 -3.67 0.55 9.43
C SER A 282 -3.12 0.97 10.79
N GLN A 283 -2.14 1.89 10.80
CA GLN A 283 -1.34 2.25 11.96
C GLN A 283 -0.80 1.00 12.69
N THR A 284 -0.30 0.03 11.92
CA THR A 284 0.32 -1.18 12.46
C THR A 284 1.81 -0.89 12.72
N PRO A 285 2.27 -0.92 13.98
CA PRO A 285 3.60 -0.42 14.35
C PRO A 285 4.72 -1.44 14.15
N LYS A 286 4.41 -2.72 13.91
CA LYS A 286 5.41 -3.77 13.80
C LYS A 286 5.28 -4.53 12.48
N LEU A 287 6.42 -4.87 11.89
CA LEU A 287 6.53 -5.65 10.66
C LEU A 287 7.43 -6.85 10.91
N ALA A 288 6.88 -8.05 10.71
CA ALA A 288 7.62 -9.30 10.66
C ALA A 288 7.94 -9.62 9.20
N VAL A 289 9.22 -9.81 8.88
CA VAL A 289 9.65 -10.21 7.52
C VAL A 289 10.39 -11.54 7.59
N GLY A 290 9.91 -12.55 6.87
CA GLY A 290 10.57 -13.84 6.70
C GLY A 290 11.19 -13.99 5.32
N TYR A 291 12.52 -14.05 5.24
CA TYR A 291 13.23 -14.38 4.00
C TYR A 291 13.48 -15.88 3.89
N HIS A 292 13.13 -16.47 2.74
CA HIS A 292 13.25 -17.91 2.50
C HIS A 292 14.11 -18.29 1.30
N ARG A 293 14.65 -19.50 1.33
CA ARG A 293 15.18 -20.22 0.16
C ARG A 293 14.40 -21.51 0.01
N ARG A 294 13.55 -21.62 -1.01
CA ARG A 294 12.67 -22.78 -1.27
C ARG A 294 11.89 -23.24 -0.03
N GLY A 295 11.16 -22.32 0.60
CA GLY A 295 10.36 -22.59 1.81
C GLY A 295 11.15 -22.70 3.11
N VAL A 296 12.49 -22.65 3.09
CA VAL A 296 13.30 -22.63 4.32
C VAL A 296 13.54 -21.19 4.76
N PHE A 297 12.93 -20.81 5.89
CA PHE A 297 13.02 -19.47 6.46
C PHE A 297 14.16 -19.39 7.47
N THR A 298 15.24 -18.69 7.10
CA THR A 298 16.46 -18.59 7.93
C THR A 298 16.68 -17.21 8.51
N ASP A 299 16.03 -16.20 7.93
CA ASP A 299 16.11 -14.82 8.37
C ASP A 299 14.68 -14.29 8.58
N VAL A 300 14.24 -14.35 9.84
CA VAL A 300 12.92 -13.86 10.25
C VAL A 300 13.13 -12.75 11.26
N GLN A 301 12.69 -11.54 10.92
CA GLN A 301 12.91 -10.35 11.73
C GLN A 301 11.60 -9.68 12.05
N VAL A 302 11.36 -9.40 13.32
CA VAL A 302 10.28 -8.50 13.76
C VAL A 302 10.91 -7.15 14.05
N ARG A 303 10.41 -6.10 13.41
CA ARG A 303 10.88 -4.72 13.56
C ARG A 303 9.76 -3.85 14.07
N ASP A 304 10.05 -3.01 15.05
CA ASP A 304 9.22 -1.83 15.33
C ASP A 304 9.53 -0.79 14.24
N VAL A 305 8.50 -0.45 13.47
CA VAL A 305 8.58 0.46 12.33
C VAL A 305 7.80 1.74 12.58
N ALA A 306 7.31 2.02 13.79
CA ALA A 306 6.53 3.23 14.07
C ALA A 306 7.31 4.52 13.69
N GLY A 307 8.61 4.54 14.00
CA GLY A 307 9.50 5.64 13.59
C GLY A 307 9.76 5.71 12.08
N ASP A 308 9.78 4.56 11.40
CA ASP A 308 9.88 4.50 9.93
C ASP A 308 8.60 5.02 9.25
N LEU A 309 7.42 4.69 9.77
CA LEU A 309 6.14 5.18 9.27
C LEU A 309 6.05 6.70 9.37
N ALA A 310 6.51 7.29 10.48
CA ALA A 310 6.55 8.75 10.63
C ALA A 310 7.48 9.42 9.59
N ARG A 311 8.63 8.80 9.27
CA ARG A 311 9.53 9.27 8.21
C ARG A 311 8.90 9.09 6.83
N TRP A 312 8.27 7.95 6.58
CA TRP A 312 7.58 7.64 5.33
C TRP A 312 6.44 8.63 5.07
N GLU A 313 5.64 8.97 6.08
CA GLU A 313 4.58 9.99 5.99
C GLU A 313 5.17 11.36 5.61
N ALA A 314 6.28 11.77 6.23
CA ALA A 314 6.93 13.04 5.93
C ALA A 314 7.45 13.11 4.49
N VAL A 315 8.03 12.02 3.98
CA VAL A 315 8.50 11.91 2.58
C VAL A 315 7.32 11.88 1.61
N ASN A 316 6.22 11.22 1.96
CA ASN A 316 5.03 11.08 1.13
C ASN A 316 3.99 12.20 1.34
N ARG A 317 4.35 13.32 2.00
CA ARG A 317 3.43 14.43 2.29
C ARG A 317 2.61 14.86 1.07
N ARG A 318 3.24 15.08 -0.08
CA ARG A 318 2.54 15.54 -1.30
C ARG A 318 1.60 14.48 -1.88
N PRO A 319 2.01 13.21 -2.06
CA PRO A 319 1.07 12.12 -2.37
C PRO A 319 -0.11 12.02 -1.39
N LEU A 320 0.14 12.17 -0.08
CA LEU A 320 -0.91 12.13 0.94
C LEU A 320 -1.88 13.32 0.84
N GLU A 321 -1.39 14.52 0.51
CA GLU A 321 -2.24 15.69 0.21
C GLU A 321 -3.13 15.43 -1.01
N LYS A 322 -2.59 14.82 -2.07
CA LYS A 322 -3.37 14.40 -3.23
C LYS A 322 -4.41 13.33 -2.87
N LEU A 323 -4.05 12.37 -2.02
CA LEU A 323 -4.97 11.33 -1.53
C LEU A 323 -6.13 11.96 -0.75
N ALA A 324 -5.85 12.91 0.14
CA ALA A 324 -6.87 13.65 0.88
C ALA A 324 -7.83 14.40 -0.06
N GLY A 325 -7.30 15.13 -1.04
CA GLY A 325 -8.09 15.82 -2.06
C GLY A 325 -8.92 14.87 -2.92
N LEU A 326 -8.36 13.71 -3.28
CA LEU A 326 -9.04 12.68 -4.05
C LEU A 326 -10.22 12.06 -3.27
N LEU A 327 -10.01 11.70 -1.99
CA LEU A 327 -11.07 11.19 -1.13
C LEU A 327 -12.21 12.20 -0.99
N ALA A 328 -11.89 13.46 -0.70
CA ALA A 328 -12.88 14.52 -0.61
C ALA A 328 -13.67 14.67 -1.92
N ARG A 329 -12.99 14.66 -3.07
CA ARG A 329 -13.64 14.80 -4.38
C ARG A 329 -14.55 13.62 -4.70
N ILE A 330 -14.15 12.38 -4.40
CA ILE A 330 -14.99 11.20 -4.60
C ILE A 330 -16.25 11.29 -3.73
N ILE A 331 -16.10 11.67 -2.46
CA ILE A 331 -17.21 11.84 -1.51
C ILE A 331 -18.18 12.91 -2.00
N ASP A 332 -17.67 14.06 -2.45
CA ASP A 332 -18.50 15.16 -2.96
C ASP A 332 -19.29 14.76 -4.21
N VAL A 333 -18.65 14.06 -5.16
CA VAL A 333 -19.32 13.57 -6.38
C VAL A 333 -20.42 12.56 -6.02
N ALA A 334 -20.13 11.61 -5.12
CA ALA A 334 -21.13 10.63 -4.67
C ALA A 334 -22.35 11.31 -4.02
N LYS A 335 -22.12 12.32 -3.15
CA LYS A 335 -23.18 13.10 -2.50
C LYS A 335 -24.03 13.91 -3.49
N GLN A 336 -23.45 14.37 -4.60
CA GLN A 336 -24.12 15.17 -5.62
C GLN A 336 -24.90 14.34 -6.65
N THR A 337 -24.74 13.00 -6.64
CA THR A 337 -25.29 12.12 -7.69
C THR A 337 -26.82 12.13 -7.76
N GLY A 338 -27.51 12.59 -6.70
CA GLY A 338 -28.96 12.52 -6.57
C GLY A 338 -29.46 11.07 -6.50
N GLY A 339 -30.75 10.85 -6.22
CA GLY A 339 -31.32 9.50 -6.23
C GLY A 339 -30.73 8.57 -5.15
N SER A 340 -30.13 7.44 -5.57
CA SER A 340 -29.59 6.41 -4.67
C SER A 340 -28.30 6.78 -3.95
N GLY A 341 -27.60 7.85 -4.39
CA GLY A 341 -26.29 8.23 -3.84
C GLY A 341 -25.17 7.21 -4.11
N ARG A 342 -25.38 6.29 -5.06
CA ARG A 342 -24.44 5.19 -5.37
C ARG A 342 -23.63 5.47 -6.64
N ALA A 343 -22.33 5.22 -6.56
CA ALA A 343 -21.38 5.38 -7.65
C ALA A 343 -20.30 4.29 -7.63
N VAL A 344 -19.58 4.13 -8.74
CA VAL A 344 -18.37 3.30 -8.83
C VAL A 344 -17.21 4.18 -9.26
N VAL A 345 -16.12 4.14 -8.49
CA VAL A 345 -14.81 4.65 -8.88
C VAL A 345 -14.14 3.57 -9.73
N GLU A 346 -13.74 3.90 -10.95
CA GLU A 346 -13.10 3.00 -11.90
C GLU A 346 -11.75 3.56 -12.36
N TYR A 347 -10.70 2.78 -12.14
CA TYR A 347 -9.38 3.03 -12.70
C TYR A 347 -9.04 1.90 -13.67
N THR A 348 -8.59 2.25 -14.87
CA THR A 348 -8.25 1.28 -15.93
C THR A 348 -6.81 1.43 -16.41
N GLY A 349 -5.94 2.03 -15.59
CA GLY A 349 -4.58 2.43 -15.97
C GLY A 349 -4.51 3.89 -16.44
N GLY A 350 -3.27 4.42 -16.56
CA GLY A 350 -3.00 5.79 -17.01
C GLY A 350 -3.06 6.83 -15.88
N SER A 351 -3.44 8.06 -16.22
CA SER A 351 -3.31 9.25 -15.37
C SER A 351 -4.62 9.77 -14.77
N SER A 352 -5.74 9.11 -15.04
CA SER A 352 -7.07 9.51 -14.54
C SER A 352 -7.90 8.32 -14.10
N LEU A 353 -8.85 8.57 -13.20
CA LEU A 353 -9.91 7.64 -12.83
C LEU A 353 -11.28 8.27 -13.14
N ARG A 354 -12.27 7.42 -13.33
CA ARG A 354 -13.66 7.83 -13.60
C ARG A 354 -14.55 7.50 -12.42
N ILE A 355 -15.59 8.28 -12.23
CA ILE A 355 -16.68 8.01 -11.30
C ILE A 355 -17.93 7.90 -12.14
N VAL A 356 -18.60 6.75 -12.07
CA VAL A 356 -19.83 6.45 -12.82
C VAL A 356 -20.98 6.19 -11.87
N ALA A 357 -22.20 6.56 -12.26
CA ALA A 357 -23.39 6.30 -11.46
C ALA A 357 -23.66 4.80 -11.36
N ASP A 358 -24.09 4.35 -10.17
CA ASP A 358 -24.50 2.97 -9.90
C ASP A 358 -25.98 2.91 -9.49
N ASP A 359 -26.85 3.39 -10.38
CA ASP A 359 -28.29 3.55 -10.11
C ASP A 359 -28.96 2.19 -9.74
N ASN A 360 -28.44 1.09 -10.28
CA ASN A 360 -28.90 -0.28 -10.04
C ASN A 360 -28.02 -1.06 -9.05
N GLY A 361 -27.03 -0.42 -8.43
CA GLY A 361 -26.12 -1.05 -7.48
C GLY A 361 -26.83 -1.57 -6.25
N GLN A 362 -26.32 -2.63 -5.63
CA GLN A 362 -26.86 -3.08 -4.35
C GLN A 362 -26.48 -2.11 -3.22
N PRO A 363 -27.34 -1.90 -2.21
CA PRO A 363 -26.97 -1.18 -1.01
C PRO A 363 -25.75 -1.84 -0.34
N ALA A 364 -24.85 -1.03 0.22
CA ALA A 364 -23.66 -1.50 0.91
C ALA A 364 -23.98 -2.25 2.22
N LEU A 365 -25.15 -2.00 2.81
CA LEU A 365 -25.57 -2.55 4.11
C LEU A 365 -26.97 -3.17 4.08
N PRO A 366 -27.30 -4.04 5.05
CA PRO A 366 -28.67 -4.43 5.33
C PRO A 366 -29.49 -3.25 5.89
N LYS A 367 -30.81 -3.29 5.68
CA LYS A 367 -31.73 -2.19 6.02
C LYS A 367 -31.67 -1.76 7.49
N ASP A 368 -31.52 -2.70 8.41
CA ASP A 368 -31.49 -2.41 9.84
C ASP A 368 -30.25 -1.63 10.27
N LEU A 369 -29.13 -1.74 9.54
CA LEU A 369 -27.92 -0.96 9.81
C LEU A 369 -28.04 0.49 9.34
N TYR A 370 -28.77 0.78 8.26
CA TYR A 370 -29.03 2.17 7.84
C TYR A 370 -29.87 2.95 8.87
N ALA A 371 -30.76 2.27 9.61
CA ALA A 371 -31.59 2.89 10.63
C ALA A 371 -30.76 3.57 11.74
N LYS A 372 -29.49 3.17 11.90
CA LYS A 372 -28.56 3.76 12.87
C LYS A 372 -28.14 5.20 12.55
N TRP A 373 -28.29 5.66 11.30
CA TRP A 373 -28.15 7.09 10.96
C TRP A 373 -29.44 7.89 11.21
N ALA A 374 -30.60 7.22 11.24
CA ALA A 374 -31.91 7.86 11.30
C ALA A 374 -32.35 8.22 12.73
N ASN A 375 -31.95 7.45 13.75
CA ASN A 375 -32.25 7.66 15.18
C ASN A 375 -33.62 8.33 15.46
N GLU A 376 -34.71 7.59 15.26
CA GLU A 376 -35.91 7.84 16.08
C GLU A 376 -35.62 7.34 17.50
N PRO A 377 -35.63 8.22 18.52
CA PRO A 377 -35.40 7.77 19.88
C PRO A 377 -36.57 6.90 20.34
N ALA A 378 -36.26 5.69 20.83
CA ALA A 378 -37.16 5.01 21.75
C ALA A 378 -37.31 5.89 23.00
N GLN A 379 -38.53 6.38 23.23
CA GLN A 379 -38.85 7.17 24.42
C GLN A 379 -38.55 6.36 25.67
N LEU A 380 -37.62 6.83 26.50
CA LEU A 380 -37.52 6.44 27.90
C LEU A 380 -37.02 7.63 28.73
N GLY A 381 -37.92 8.03 29.63
CA GLY A 381 -37.88 9.01 30.72
C GLY A 381 -36.57 9.73 31.07
N GLU A 382 -36.67 11.05 31.12
CA GLU A 382 -35.74 11.97 31.79
C GLU A 382 -35.63 11.72 33.31
N THR A 383 -34.45 11.97 33.88
CA THR A 383 -34.21 12.84 35.07
C THR A 383 -32.67 13.00 35.33
N PRO A 384 -32.22 14.05 36.06
CA PRO A 384 -31.20 14.97 35.53
C PRO A 384 -29.78 14.92 36.15
N ALA A 385 -28.91 15.66 35.48
CA ALA A 385 -27.46 15.85 35.62
C ALA A 385 -26.90 16.29 36.99
N GLN A 386 -25.60 16.03 37.20
CA GLN A 386 -24.67 16.95 37.88
C GLN A 386 -23.27 16.96 37.26
N ASP A 387 -22.61 18.11 37.44
CA ASP A 387 -21.55 18.74 36.65
C ASP A 387 -20.15 18.62 37.29
N SER A 388 -19.16 18.91 36.44
CA SER A 388 -17.87 19.58 36.70
C SER A 388 -16.59 18.76 36.87
N GLY A 389 -15.60 19.10 36.03
CA GLY A 389 -14.22 18.64 36.15
C GLY A 389 -13.30 19.01 34.98
N LYS A 390 -13.08 20.30 34.72
CA LYS A 390 -12.03 20.80 33.79
C LYS A 390 -10.64 20.44 34.32
N VAL A 391 -9.78 19.83 33.49
CA VAL A 391 -8.33 19.84 33.68
C VAL A 391 -7.62 20.28 32.39
N LYS A 392 -6.65 21.17 32.57
CA LYS A 392 -5.95 21.96 31.55
C LYS A 392 -4.87 21.17 30.81
N CYS A 393 -4.75 21.54 29.54
CA CYS A 393 -3.66 21.23 28.62
C CYS A 393 -2.31 21.75 29.14
N GLY A 394 -1.28 20.90 29.09
CA GLY A 394 0.12 21.25 29.36
C GLY A 394 0.93 21.10 28.07
N ASN A 395 1.46 22.23 27.58
CA ASN A 395 2.45 22.32 26.52
C ASN A 395 3.75 21.62 26.90
N LEU A 396 4.43 20.95 25.96
CA LEU A 396 5.89 20.74 25.96
C LEU A 396 6.40 20.49 24.53
N THR A 397 6.89 21.58 23.93
CA THR A 397 8.15 21.73 23.16
C THR A 397 8.55 20.70 22.10
N THR A 398 8.59 21.21 20.87
CA THR A 398 9.30 20.74 19.67
C THR A 398 10.80 20.56 19.87
N LYS A 399 11.36 19.49 19.28
CA LYS A 399 12.75 19.47 18.81
C LYS A 399 12.80 18.88 17.40
N GLU A 400 13.02 19.79 16.46
CA GLU A 400 13.38 19.54 15.08
C GLU A 400 14.83 19.07 15.00
N GLU A 401 15.07 17.90 14.44
CA GLU A 401 16.35 17.57 13.79
C GLU A 401 16.05 16.82 12.48
N VAL A 402 15.68 17.59 11.45
CA VAL A 402 15.64 17.09 10.06
C VAL A 402 17.04 17.23 9.48
N SER A 403 17.58 16.11 8.95
CA SER A 403 18.87 16.11 8.27
C SER A 403 18.83 17.04 7.04
N LYS A 404 19.59 18.14 7.10
CA LYS A 404 19.80 19.06 5.98
C LYS A 404 20.57 18.35 4.86
N LEU A 405 19.89 17.95 3.79
CA LEU A 405 20.50 17.78 2.48
C LEU A 405 20.43 19.15 1.78
N LEU A 406 21.52 19.92 1.86
CA LEU A 406 21.61 21.27 1.31
C LEU A 406 21.84 21.21 -0.21
N ILE A 407 20.78 21.12 -1.01
CA ILE A 407 20.83 21.67 -2.37
C ILE A 407 20.54 23.18 -2.24
N PRO A 408 21.46 24.07 -2.67
CA PRO A 408 21.26 25.51 -2.52
C PRO A 408 19.95 25.97 -3.17
N ALA A 409 19.22 26.85 -2.49
CA ALA A 409 17.98 27.42 -3.02
C ALA A 409 18.25 28.16 -4.35
N GLY A 410 17.42 27.89 -5.37
CA GLY A 410 17.59 28.43 -6.72
C GLY A 410 18.43 27.58 -7.67
N THR A 411 18.89 26.40 -7.25
CA THR A 411 19.56 25.44 -8.15
C THR A 411 18.57 24.90 -9.19
N PRO A 412 18.84 25.03 -10.51
CA PRO A 412 18.01 24.42 -11.55
C PRO A 412 17.87 22.91 -11.32
N PHE A 413 16.67 22.36 -11.51
CA PHE A 413 16.34 20.94 -11.28
C PHE A 413 16.56 20.45 -9.83
N ALA A 414 16.62 21.34 -8.84
CA ALA A 414 16.76 20.95 -7.42
C ALA A 414 15.73 19.91 -6.98
N SER A 415 14.45 20.12 -7.30
CA SER A 415 13.39 19.18 -6.95
C SER A 415 13.54 17.81 -7.64
N ASP A 416 14.09 17.78 -8.85
CA ASP A 416 14.31 16.54 -9.59
C ASP A 416 15.53 15.79 -9.05
N MET A 417 16.57 16.50 -8.63
CA MET A 417 17.72 15.92 -7.93
C MET A 417 17.32 15.34 -6.57
N GLU A 418 16.56 16.07 -5.75
CA GLU A 418 16.03 15.56 -4.48
C GLU A 418 15.19 14.30 -4.68
N TYR A 419 14.35 14.29 -5.71
CA TYR A 419 13.52 13.14 -6.04
C TYR A 419 14.36 11.94 -6.50
N ALA A 420 15.35 12.15 -7.37
CA ALA A 420 16.25 11.11 -7.86
C ALA A 420 17.18 10.55 -6.75
N ILE A 421 17.59 11.37 -5.79
CA ILE A 421 18.33 10.95 -4.59
C ILE A 421 17.54 9.91 -3.79
N GLN A 422 16.22 10.09 -3.68
CA GLN A 422 15.37 9.26 -2.83
C GLN A 422 14.79 8.05 -3.57
N LYS A 423 14.32 8.25 -4.80
CA LYS A 423 13.62 7.22 -5.60
C LYS A 423 14.53 6.50 -6.60
N GLY A 424 15.77 6.96 -6.78
CA GLY A 424 16.79 6.36 -7.64
C GLY A 424 17.06 7.19 -8.91
N PRO A 425 18.30 7.15 -9.44
CA PRO A 425 18.75 8.04 -10.50
C PRO A 425 18.05 7.81 -11.86
N ARG A 426 17.37 6.67 -12.06
CA ARG A 426 16.53 6.48 -13.26
C ARG A 426 15.46 7.57 -13.44
N GLN A 427 15.04 8.22 -12.34
CA GLN A 427 14.03 9.28 -12.34
C GLN A 427 14.47 10.52 -13.12
N PHE A 428 15.77 10.73 -13.33
CA PHE A 428 16.24 11.80 -14.21
C PHE A 428 15.74 11.62 -15.65
N PHE A 429 15.66 10.38 -16.14
CA PHE A 429 15.07 10.13 -17.46
C PHE A 429 13.59 10.47 -17.49
N VAL A 430 12.83 10.14 -16.43
CA VAL A 430 11.39 10.42 -16.39
C VAL A 430 11.11 11.92 -16.31
N ARG A 431 11.91 12.64 -15.51
CA ARG A 431 11.58 13.99 -15.05
C ARG A 431 12.30 15.11 -15.81
N LEU A 432 13.50 14.86 -16.33
CA LEU A 432 14.23 15.86 -17.11
C LEU A 432 13.75 15.88 -18.58
N PRO A 433 13.82 17.04 -19.24
CA PRO A 433 13.62 17.13 -20.68
C PRO A 433 14.62 16.26 -21.45
N GLY A 434 14.27 15.84 -22.67
CA GLY A 434 15.12 15.02 -23.53
C GLY A 434 16.28 15.77 -24.21
N ASN A 435 16.86 16.78 -23.56
CA ASN A 435 17.99 17.54 -24.08
C ASN A 435 19.27 17.22 -23.30
N ILE A 436 20.33 16.84 -24.00
CA ILE A 436 21.62 16.48 -23.40
C ILE A 436 22.23 17.61 -22.55
N SER A 437 21.92 18.87 -22.86
CA SER A 437 22.38 20.05 -22.10
C SER A 437 21.86 20.05 -20.66
N ASP A 438 20.64 19.57 -20.43
CA ASP A 438 20.05 19.47 -19.09
C ASP A 438 20.75 18.38 -18.27
N TYR A 439 21.15 17.28 -18.91
CA TYR A 439 21.92 16.22 -18.26
C TYR A 439 23.35 16.67 -17.93
N HIS A 440 23.97 17.48 -18.79
CA HIS A 440 25.26 18.13 -18.45
C HIS A 440 25.13 19.00 -17.20
N LEU A 441 24.09 19.83 -17.14
CA LEU A 441 23.84 20.71 -15.98
C LEU A 441 23.64 19.90 -14.70
N VAL A 442 22.81 18.85 -14.74
CA VAL A 442 22.58 17.97 -13.59
C VAL A 442 23.84 17.21 -13.19
N CYS A 443 24.62 16.68 -14.15
CA CYS A 443 25.88 16.01 -13.83
C CYS A 443 26.90 16.96 -13.19
N GLN A 444 26.98 18.21 -13.66
CA GLN A 444 27.83 19.24 -13.07
C GLN A 444 27.40 19.57 -11.63
N GLN A 445 26.10 19.67 -11.38
CA GLN A 445 25.55 19.90 -10.04
C GLN A 445 25.79 18.71 -9.12
N LEU A 446 25.56 17.48 -9.58
CA LEU A 446 25.85 16.26 -8.81
C LEU A 446 27.33 16.20 -8.42
N LYS A 447 28.23 16.58 -9.33
CA LYS A 447 29.67 16.64 -9.09
C LYS A 447 30.07 17.67 -8.02
N SER A 448 29.27 18.71 -7.81
CA SER A 448 29.54 19.73 -6.77
C SER A 448 28.90 19.40 -5.41
N LEU A 449 28.13 18.32 -5.30
CA LEU A 449 27.58 17.85 -4.04
C LEU A 449 28.66 17.24 -3.13
N PRO A 450 28.45 17.24 -1.79
CA PRO A 450 29.28 16.48 -0.87
C PRO A 450 29.34 15.00 -1.27
N VAL A 451 30.50 14.37 -1.05
CA VAL A 451 30.79 12.99 -1.45
C VAL A 451 29.73 12.03 -0.88
N GLU A 452 29.30 12.25 0.35
CA GLU A 452 28.28 11.43 1.03
C GLU A 452 26.90 11.53 0.37
N THR A 453 26.58 12.68 -0.20
CA THR A 453 25.31 12.90 -0.93
C THR A 453 25.41 12.27 -2.32
N LEU A 454 26.53 12.46 -3.01
CA LEU A 454 26.78 11.86 -4.31
C LEU A 454 26.78 10.32 -4.24
N ASP A 455 27.34 9.76 -3.17
CA ASP A 455 27.35 8.32 -2.87
C ASP A 455 25.94 7.75 -2.73
N LYS A 456 25.02 8.50 -2.09
CA LYS A 456 23.59 8.13 -2.00
C LYS A 456 22.89 8.15 -3.35
N VAL A 457 23.17 9.14 -4.21
CA VAL A 457 22.53 9.28 -5.53
C VAL A 457 22.96 8.15 -6.47
N LEU A 458 24.25 7.83 -6.47
CA LEU A 458 24.84 6.90 -7.42
C LEU A 458 25.01 5.49 -6.82
N LYS A 459 24.61 5.24 -5.57
CA LYS A 459 24.88 4.01 -4.78
C LYS A 459 26.36 3.59 -4.87
N GLY A 460 27.24 4.47 -4.44
CA GLY A 460 28.70 4.33 -4.58
C GLY A 460 29.31 5.51 -5.33
N TRP A 461 30.28 6.20 -4.73
CA TRP A 461 31.05 7.26 -5.39
C TRP A 461 32.03 6.72 -6.46
N SER A 462 32.37 5.43 -6.37
CA SER A 462 33.23 4.73 -7.32
C SER A 462 32.50 3.54 -7.92
N PHE A 463 32.28 3.58 -9.23
CA PHE A 463 31.78 2.47 -10.01
C PHE A 463 32.52 2.43 -11.34
N THR A 464 32.74 1.23 -11.85
CA THR A 464 33.44 0.95 -13.11
C THR A 464 32.43 0.62 -14.20
N LEU A 465 32.81 0.78 -15.47
CA LEU A 465 32.02 0.29 -16.59
C LEU A 465 31.70 -1.22 -16.46
N LYS A 466 32.54 -2.00 -15.77
CA LYS A 466 32.34 -3.44 -15.54
C LYS A 466 31.19 -3.69 -14.57
N GLU A 467 31.09 -2.90 -13.50
CA GLU A 467 29.99 -2.97 -12.53
C GLU A 467 28.68 -2.47 -13.14
N ILE A 468 28.72 -1.39 -13.93
CA ILE A 468 27.56 -0.92 -14.72
C ILE A 468 27.06 -2.04 -15.63
N MET A 469 27.97 -2.71 -16.36
CA MET A 469 27.61 -3.82 -17.22
C MET A 469 27.03 -5.00 -16.43
N ALA A 470 27.53 -5.30 -15.23
CA ALA A 470 26.95 -6.33 -14.38
C ALA A 470 25.52 -5.97 -13.94
N ASP A 471 25.27 -4.71 -13.57
CA ASP A 471 23.94 -4.21 -13.23
C ASP A 471 22.97 -4.22 -14.42
N PHE A 472 23.46 -3.97 -15.64
CA PHE A 472 22.68 -4.14 -16.86
C PHE A 472 22.25 -5.58 -17.10
N GLN A 473 23.13 -6.56 -16.88
CA GLN A 473 22.76 -7.98 -17.04
C GLN A 473 21.69 -8.41 -16.03
N LYS A 474 21.67 -7.85 -14.81
CA LYS A 474 20.61 -8.11 -13.82
C LYS A 474 19.22 -7.72 -14.30
N GLY A 475 19.11 -6.79 -15.26
CA GLY A 475 17.85 -6.37 -15.85
C GLY A 475 17.26 -7.37 -16.86
N LYS A 476 18.03 -8.37 -17.30
CA LYS A 476 17.52 -9.42 -18.18
C LYS A 476 16.68 -10.42 -17.39
N GLU A 477 15.62 -10.89 -18.04
CA GLU A 477 14.88 -12.06 -17.58
C GLU A 477 15.82 -13.27 -17.50
N ASP A 478 15.71 -14.02 -16.42
CA ASP A 478 16.50 -15.23 -16.20
C ASP A 478 15.56 -16.42 -16.02
N TRP A 479 15.95 -17.57 -16.56
CA TRP A 479 15.17 -18.78 -16.36
C TRP A 479 15.58 -19.42 -15.04
N ASP A 480 14.65 -19.54 -14.10
CA ASP A 480 14.90 -20.26 -12.85
C ASP A 480 14.69 -21.76 -13.08
N PRO A 481 15.77 -22.58 -13.14
CA PRO A 481 15.62 -24.01 -13.25
C PRO A 481 15.04 -24.65 -11.97
N GLU A 482 15.09 -23.94 -10.84
CA GLU A 482 14.64 -24.40 -9.53
C GLU A 482 13.14 -24.20 -9.33
N GLU A 483 12.61 -23.04 -9.72
CA GLU A 483 11.18 -22.71 -9.65
C GLU A 483 10.43 -22.97 -10.98
N ARG A 484 11.15 -23.40 -12.03
CA ARG A 484 10.62 -23.67 -13.40
C ARG A 484 9.83 -22.51 -13.99
N GLN A 485 10.27 -21.29 -13.71
CA GLN A 485 9.64 -20.08 -14.20
C GLN A 485 10.68 -19.06 -14.66
N THR A 486 10.28 -18.18 -15.57
CA THR A 486 11.09 -17.02 -15.94
C THR A 486 11.01 -16.00 -14.82
N ILE A 487 12.13 -15.72 -14.16
CA ILE A 487 12.25 -14.62 -13.21
C ILE A 487 12.35 -13.32 -14.01
N GLY A 488 11.48 -12.36 -13.70
CA GLY A 488 11.61 -11.00 -14.18
C GLY A 488 12.95 -10.40 -13.73
N GLY A 489 13.74 -9.88 -14.69
CA GLY A 489 14.99 -9.21 -14.38
C GLY A 489 14.78 -7.96 -13.50
N PHE A 490 15.80 -7.59 -12.74
CA PHE A 490 15.83 -6.37 -11.91
C PHE A 490 15.95 -5.10 -12.78
N LYS A 491 14.90 -4.78 -13.53
CA LYS A 491 14.85 -3.66 -14.48
C LYS A 491 15.18 -2.32 -13.80
N THR A 492 14.77 -2.12 -12.55
CA THR A 492 15.08 -0.90 -11.78
C THR A 492 16.58 -0.72 -11.53
N VAL A 493 17.31 -1.80 -11.24
CA VAL A 493 18.77 -1.79 -11.05
C VAL A 493 19.47 -1.43 -12.37
N ALA A 494 19.07 -2.06 -13.47
CA ALA A 494 19.60 -1.76 -14.79
C ALA A 494 19.31 -0.30 -15.20
N ARG A 495 18.10 0.19 -14.95
CA ARG A 495 17.67 1.57 -15.25
C ARG A 495 18.44 2.61 -14.42
N ASP A 496 18.66 2.36 -13.13
CA ASP A 496 19.50 3.23 -12.30
C ASP A 496 20.95 3.26 -12.81
N ALA A 497 21.50 2.09 -13.19
CA ALA A 497 22.83 1.98 -13.77
C ALA A 497 22.95 2.71 -15.14
N ALA A 498 21.85 2.87 -15.87
CA ALA A 498 21.86 3.62 -17.13
C ALA A 498 22.15 5.11 -16.88
N PHE A 499 21.64 5.67 -15.78
CA PHE A 499 21.99 7.05 -15.41
C PHE A 499 23.44 7.15 -14.91
N ARG A 500 23.94 6.15 -14.18
CA ARG A 500 25.37 6.10 -13.81
C ARG A 500 26.28 6.12 -15.04
N LEU A 501 25.88 5.41 -16.10
CA LEU A 501 26.58 5.45 -17.37
C LEU A 501 26.57 6.86 -17.96
N VAL A 502 25.41 7.53 -18.02
CA VAL A 502 25.32 8.93 -18.48
C VAL A 502 26.24 9.84 -17.64
N TYR A 503 26.16 9.75 -16.32
CA TYR A 503 27.01 10.54 -15.43
C TYR A 503 28.50 10.30 -15.69
N MET A 504 28.92 9.04 -15.87
CA MET A 504 30.31 8.68 -16.16
C MET A 504 30.79 9.21 -17.52
N LEU A 505 29.93 9.13 -18.55
CA LEU A 505 30.22 9.67 -19.89
C LEU A 505 30.36 11.19 -19.83
N LEU A 506 29.37 11.90 -19.28
CA LEU A 506 29.35 13.37 -19.27
C LEU A 506 30.38 13.98 -18.33
N SER A 507 30.70 13.32 -17.21
CA SER A 507 31.73 13.76 -16.26
C SER A 507 33.17 13.54 -16.73
N GLY A 508 33.37 12.86 -17.87
CA GLY A 508 34.68 12.57 -18.45
C GLY A 508 35.43 11.42 -17.77
N GLN A 509 34.78 10.67 -16.87
CA GLN A 509 35.40 9.53 -16.18
C GLN A 509 35.55 8.31 -17.10
N ALA A 510 34.69 8.18 -18.12
CA ALA A 510 34.72 7.07 -19.06
C ALA A 510 35.97 7.07 -19.96
N GLU A 511 36.58 8.22 -20.25
CA GLU A 511 37.80 8.31 -21.06
C GLU A 511 39.03 7.71 -20.37
N ALA A 512 39.04 7.70 -19.03
CA ALA A 512 40.05 7.00 -18.24
C ALA A 512 39.86 5.47 -18.26
N GLN A 513 38.75 4.99 -18.82
CA GLN A 513 38.41 3.58 -18.98
C GLN A 513 38.31 3.22 -20.49
N ASP A 514 38.26 1.93 -20.82
CA ASP A 514 38.32 1.44 -22.20
C ASP A 514 37.14 1.93 -23.07
N LYS A 515 37.43 2.68 -24.16
CA LYS A 515 36.46 3.15 -25.18
C LYS A 515 35.58 2.02 -25.74
N ALA A 516 36.13 0.81 -25.89
CA ALA A 516 35.36 -0.34 -26.36
C ALA A 516 34.31 -0.77 -25.33
N MET A 517 34.63 -0.68 -24.03
CA MET A 517 33.71 -1.03 -22.96
C MET A 517 32.61 0.03 -22.80
N ALA A 518 32.94 1.32 -22.99
CA ALA A 518 31.97 2.40 -23.02
C ALA A 518 30.98 2.23 -24.19
N TYR A 519 31.48 1.87 -25.38
CA TYR A 519 30.64 1.54 -26.53
C TYR A 519 29.72 0.35 -26.23
N ASN A 520 30.24 -0.74 -25.67
CA ASN A 520 29.43 -1.92 -25.35
C ASN A 520 28.32 -1.62 -24.33
N ALA A 521 28.60 -0.77 -23.34
CA ALA A 521 27.61 -0.34 -22.35
C ALA A 521 26.51 0.54 -22.97
N ALA A 522 26.89 1.52 -23.80
CA ALA A 522 25.92 2.35 -24.52
C ALA A 522 25.07 1.51 -25.49
N PHE A 523 25.71 0.62 -26.25
CA PHE A 523 25.05 -0.29 -27.17
C PHE A 523 24.08 -1.24 -26.45
N PHE A 524 24.43 -1.74 -25.26
CA PHE A 524 23.52 -2.56 -24.45
C PHE A 524 22.23 -1.81 -24.15
N VAL A 525 22.31 -0.57 -23.64
CA VAL A 525 21.11 0.22 -23.32
C VAL A 525 20.24 0.44 -24.56
N VAL A 526 20.86 0.88 -25.66
CA VAL A 526 20.17 1.21 -26.90
C VAL A 526 19.46 0.00 -27.52
N SER A 527 20.04 -1.20 -27.40
CA SER A 527 19.52 -2.45 -27.98
C SER A 527 18.45 -3.16 -27.15
N HIS A 528 18.25 -2.81 -25.87
CA HIS A 528 17.35 -3.55 -24.96
C HIS A 528 16.07 -2.74 -24.61
N SER A 529 15.17 -2.60 -25.58
CA SER A 529 13.91 -1.83 -25.44
C SER A 529 12.97 -2.34 -24.34
N ARG A 530 13.01 -3.63 -24.01
CA ARG A 530 12.22 -4.25 -22.92
C ARG A 530 12.69 -3.84 -21.52
N ILE A 531 13.92 -3.33 -21.41
CA ILE A 531 14.53 -2.90 -20.15
C ILE A 531 14.52 -1.36 -20.08
N PHE A 532 14.87 -0.69 -21.18
CA PHE A 532 15.08 0.76 -21.23
C PHE A 532 14.07 1.46 -22.14
N GLY A 533 13.35 2.44 -21.55
CA GLY A 533 12.42 3.29 -22.27
C GLY A 533 13.10 4.14 -23.35
N VAL A 534 12.30 4.70 -24.27
CA VAL A 534 12.77 5.50 -25.42
C VAL A 534 13.70 6.63 -24.97
N ARG A 535 13.30 7.40 -23.95
CA ARG A 535 14.09 8.55 -23.48
C ARG A 535 15.43 8.13 -22.85
N THR A 536 15.46 7.05 -22.06
CA THR A 536 16.72 6.50 -21.54
C THR A 536 17.68 6.12 -22.66
N ARG A 537 17.17 5.44 -23.70
CA ARG A 537 17.98 5.04 -24.86
C ARG A 537 18.51 6.23 -25.63
N GLN A 538 17.67 7.25 -25.87
CA GLN A 538 18.08 8.51 -26.52
C GLN A 538 19.16 9.23 -25.73
N MET A 539 19.01 9.36 -24.41
CA MET A 539 19.94 10.14 -23.59
C MET A 539 21.27 9.42 -23.36
N VAL A 540 21.26 8.09 -23.22
CA VAL A 540 22.51 7.30 -23.20
C VAL A 540 23.24 7.40 -24.53
N ARG A 541 22.50 7.34 -25.65
CA ARG A 541 23.08 7.53 -26.98
C ARG A 541 23.72 8.92 -27.13
N ALA A 542 22.97 9.96 -26.79
CA ALA A 542 23.44 11.35 -26.88
C ALA A 542 24.66 11.59 -25.97
N ALA A 543 24.67 11.03 -24.75
CA ALA A 543 25.81 11.13 -23.84
C ALA A 543 27.07 10.42 -24.37
N PHE A 544 26.90 9.32 -25.11
CA PHE A 544 28.03 8.64 -25.75
C PHE A 544 28.58 9.46 -26.93
N ASP A 545 27.70 9.98 -27.78
CA ASP A 545 28.07 10.79 -28.97
C ASP A 545 28.72 12.14 -28.59
N ASP A 546 28.37 12.69 -27.42
CA ASP A 546 28.97 13.91 -26.86
C ASP A 546 30.46 13.76 -26.54
N ARG A 547 30.96 12.52 -26.42
CA ARG A 547 32.34 12.23 -25.97
C ARG A 547 33.13 11.34 -26.92
N PHE A 548 32.49 10.39 -27.60
CA PHE A 548 33.18 9.41 -28.42
C PHE A 548 32.79 9.50 -29.89
N SER A 549 33.81 9.41 -30.75
CA SER A 549 33.61 9.22 -32.18
C SER A 549 33.50 7.74 -32.54
N GLU A 550 32.44 7.40 -33.27
CA GLU A 550 32.17 6.03 -33.72
C GLU A 550 32.77 5.72 -35.09
N THR A 551 33.12 4.46 -35.28
CA THR A 551 33.32 3.95 -36.64
C THR A 551 31.98 3.86 -37.37
N PRO A 552 31.95 3.93 -38.72
CA PRO A 552 30.72 3.76 -39.49
C PRO A 552 29.95 2.46 -39.16
N LYS A 553 30.68 1.38 -38.83
CA LYS A 553 30.09 0.10 -38.43
C LYS A 553 29.38 0.17 -37.07
N GLN A 554 30.02 0.81 -36.09
CA GLN A 554 29.45 1.01 -34.76
C GLN A 554 28.20 1.90 -34.79
N ARG A 555 28.28 3.01 -35.52
CA ARG A 555 27.14 3.89 -35.76
C ARG A 555 25.98 3.14 -36.39
N ALA A 556 26.24 2.39 -37.46
CA ALA A 556 25.22 1.59 -38.14
C ALA A 556 24.56 0.55 -37.22
N MET A 557 25.28 -0.01 -36.24
CA MET A 557 24.72 -0.91 -35.22
C MET A 557 23.88 -0.16 -34.18
N MET A 558 24.39 0.96 -33.67
CA MET A 558 23.66 1.81 -32.72
C MET A 558 22.47 2.55 -33.33
N ASP A 559 22.34 2.61 -34.65
CA ASP A 559 21.17 3.16 -35.36
C ASP A 559 20.14 2.09 -35.73
N GLN A 560 20.37 0.80 -35.42
CA GLN A 560 19.40 -0.25 -35.80
C GLN A 560 18.05 -0.09 -35.09
N TRP A 561 18.03 0.46 -33.87
CA TRP A 561 16.81 0.66 -33.11
C TRP A 561 15.91 1.78 -33.67
N THR A 562 16.45 2.75 -34.42
CA THR A 562 15.64 3.80 -35.09
C THR A 562 14.99 3.32 -36.38
N LYS A 563 15.52 2.24 -36.98
CA LYS A 563 14.97 1.63 -38.19
C LYS A 563 13.88 0.59 -37.92
N ALA A 564 13.84 0.03 -36.70
CA ALA A 564 12.86 -0.97 -36.30
C ALA A 564 11.48 -0.37 -35.94
N TRP A 565 11.36 0.96 -35.82
CA TRP A 565 10.11 1.62 -35.44
C TRP A 565 10.09 3.08 -35.96
N PRO A 566 9.28 3.44 -36.97
CA PRO A 566 9.14 4.82 -37.41
C PRO A 566 8.57 5.68 -36.27
N ILE A 567 9.19 6.83 -36.03
CA ILE A 567 8.75 7.82 -35.05
C ILE A 567 7.55 8.55 -35.66
N GLU A 568 6.34 8.04 -35.45
CA GLU A 568 5.11 8.79 -35.63
C GLU A 568 4.46 9.02 -34.25
N ASP A 569 4.26 10.31 -33.96
CA ASP A 569 3.52 10.92 -32.85
C ASP A 569 4.00 10.74 -31.39
N VAL A 570 5.08 11.46 -31.06
CA VAL A 570 5.58 11.63 -29.69
C VAL A 570 4.73 12.67 -28.94
N SER A 571 3.58 12.25 -28.44
CA SER A 571 2.91 12.95 -27.33
C SER A 571 2.27 12.03 -26.27
N GLY A 572 2.24 10.71 -26.50
CA GLY A 572 1.60 9.75 -25.59
C GLY A 572 2.49 8.72 -24.87
N GLU A 573 3.71 8.44 -25.34
CA GLU A 573 4.50 7.27 -24.88
C GLU A 573 5.71 7.61 -23.98
N ASN A 574 5.65 8.68 -23.19
CA ASN A 574 6.69 8.94 -22.18
C ASN A 574 6.36 8.36 -20.79
N GLU A 575 5.20 7.71 -20.60
CA GLU A 575 4.95 6.91 -19.41
C GLU A 575 5.58 5.53 -19.61
N THR A 576 6.83 5.39 -19.16
CA THR A 576 7.42 4.04 -18.98
C THR A 576 6.86 3.52 -17.66
N THR A 577 5.89 2.61 -17.72
CA THR A 577 5.35 1.94 -16.52
C THR A 577 6.48 1.19 -15.80
N ASP A 578 6.52 1.29 -14.47
CA ASP A 578 7.53 0.58 -13.67
C ASP A 578 7.24 -0.93 -13.60
N ASP A 579 6.11 -1.43 -14.12
CA ASP A 579 5.71 -2.83 -13.98
C ASP A 579 5.20 -3.47 -15.28
N GLU A 580 5.81 -4.59 -15.66
CA GLU A 580 5.06 -5.78 -16.09
C GLU A 580 4.47 -6.37 -14.80
N PRO A 581 3.25 -6.95 -14.81
CA PRO A 581 2.53 -7.33 -13.59
C PRO A 581 3.40 -8.23 -12.71
N PHE A 582 4.02 -7.60 -11.72
CA PHE A 582 4.78 -8.29 -10.73
C PHE A 582 3.75 -8.87 -9.78
N TYR A 583 3.49 -10.17 -9.94
CA TYR A 583 2.73 -10.88 -8.95
C TYR A 583 3.55 -10.92 -7.65
N SER A 584 3.44 -9.88 -6.81
CA SER A 584 3.82 -9.95 -5.40
C SER A 584 2.94 -10.98 -4.71
N SER A 585 3.39 -12.22 -4.73
CA SER A 585 2.69 -13.37 -4.17
C SER A 585 2.69 -13.44 -2.64
N ASP A 586 3.12 -12.37 -1.96
CA ASP A 586 3.33 -12.31 -0.50
C ASP A 586 2.28 -11.48 0.25
N ASP A 587 1.21 -11.05 -0.42
CA ASP A 587 0.12 -10.33 0.22
C ASP A 587 -1.16 -11.17 0.11
N SER A 588 -1.66 -11.62 1.26
CA SER A 588 -3.02 -12.14 1.45
C SER A 588 -4.12 -11.15 1.03
N ASP A 589 -3.73 -9.92 0.71
CA ASP A 589 -4.60 -8.83 0.28
C ASP A 589 -4.34 -8.35 -1.17
N TYR A 590 -3.47 -9.02 -1.96
CA TYR A 590 -3.06 -8.55 -3.30
C TYR A 590 -3.18 -9.56 -4.44
N TRP A 591 -4.04 -10.55 -4.31
CA TRP A 591 -4.62 -11.19 -5.49
C TRP A 591 -6.10 -11.05 -5.43
#